data_AF-A0A0Q8DQQ9-F1
#
_entry.id   AF-A0A0Q8DQQ9-F1
#
_cell.length_a   1.000
_cell.length_b   1.000
_cell.length_c   1.000
_cell.angle_alpha   90.00
_cell.angle_beta   90.00
_cell.angle_gamma   90.00
#
_symmetry.space_group_name_H-M   'P 1'
#
loop_
_entity.id
_entity.type
_entity.pdbx_description
1 polymer ?
#
loop_
_entity_poly.entity_id
_entity_poly.type
_entity_poly.pdbx_seq_one_letter_code
_entity_poly.pdbx_strand_id
1 'polypeptide(L)'
;MTDALKNDRFLRALRREATDTTPIWVMRQAGRYLPEYRATRERAGSFMGLAQNPEFACEVTLQPLERFELDAAILFSDILTIPDAMGLGLSFAQGEGPQFAHPVRTAADIAKLAVPDMDGELRYVMDAVRLIRQELHGRVPLIGFSGSPWTLACYMVEGRGSKDFATLKSLCWNEPKLAHQLLDTLARSVAAYLIAQAHAGAQALMIFDTWGGLLGPAPFREFSLRYMASIVAALKADPASRDLPVTLFSKGAGQHLAEMADSGCAALGVDWTMDLADARRAVAGKVALQGNLDPAVMRASPEVIRREVRAVMDSYGNHPGHVFNLGHGITPEVEPEHVKVLVDEVHAYGRTLRR
;
A
#
# COMPACT_ATOMS: atom_id res chain seq x y z
N MET A 1 17.40 6.97 20.61
CA MET A 1 17.69 8.01 19.60
C MET A 1 17.41 7.37 18.25
N THR A 2 16.54 7.95 17.43
CA THR A 2 16.27 7.42 16.08
C THR A 2 17.47 7.71 15.18
N ASP A 3 18.07 6.67 14.60
CA ASP A 3 19.21 6.82 13.70
C ASP A 3 18.87 7.76 12.52
N ALA A 4 19.86 8.57 12.13
CA ALA A 4 19.74 9.44 10.96
C ALA A 4 19.56 8.59 9.68
N LEU A 5 18.63 9.01 8.81
CA LEU A 5 18.34 8.32 7.56
C LEU A 5 19.51 8.49 6.58
N LYS A 6 20.02 7.37 6.04
CA LYS A 6 21.19 7.28 5.14
C LYS A 6 20.79 7.34 3.66
N ASN A 7 19.66 6.72 3.30
CA ASN A 7 19.05 6.81 1.97
C ASN A 7 17.64 7.41 2.10
N ASP A 8 17.45 8.62 1.58
CA ASP A 8 16.19 9.35 1.59
C ASP A 8 15.58 9.54 0.19
N ARG A 9 16.12 8.88 -0.85
CA ARG A 9 15.69 9.03 -2.26
C ARG A 9 14.18 8.84 -2.42
N PHE A 10 13.62 7.82 -1.76
CA PHE A 10 12.19 7.55 -1.77
C PHE A 10 11.38 8.75 -1.25
N LEU A 11 11.75 9.32 -0.10
CA LEU A 11 11.03 10.46 0.49
C LEU A 11 11.17 11.71 -0.38
N ARG A 12 12.37 11.98 -0.91
CA ARG A 12 12.64 13.09 -1.84
C ARG A 12 11.79 12.97 -3.11
N ALA A 13 11.74 11.78 -3.72
CA ALA A 13 10.94 11.54 -4.91
C ALA A 13 9.44 11.75 -4.64
N LEU A 14 8.90 11.28 -3.51
CA LEU A 14 7.51 11.54 -3.14
C LEU A 14 7.21 13.04 -2.93
N ARG A 15 8.21 13.83 -2.52
CA ARG A 15 8.13 15.30 -2.43
C ARG A 15 8.37 16.01 -3.78
N ARG A 16 8.64 15.25 -4.85
CA ARG A 16 9.03 15.76 -6.18
C ARG A 16 10.32 16.58 -6.15
N GLU A 17 11.23 16.23 -5.24
CA GLU A 17 12.58 16.76 -5.21
C GLU A 17 13.48 15.96 -6.15
N ALA A 18 14.56 16.59 -6.63
CA ALA A 18 15.54 15.89 -7.46
C ALA A 18 16.23 14.76 -6.68
N THR A 19 16.51 13.64 -7.34
CA THR A 19 17.29 12.51 -6.81
C THR A 19 18.42 12.19 -7.77
N ASP A 20 19.43 11.42 -7.34
CA ASP A 20 20.54 10.92 -8.16
C ASP A 20 20.19 9.69 -9.01
N THR A 21 19.21 8.90 -8.57
CA THR A 21 18.57 7.83 -9.35
C THR A 21 17.09 7.65 -8.95
N THR A 22 16.34 6.84 -9.69
CA THR A 22 14.90 6.63 -9.43
C THR A 22 14.81 5.65 -8.29
N PRO A 23 14.20 6.04 -7.15
CA PRO A 23 14.03 5.11 -6.06
C PRO A 23 13.07 4.00 -6.45
N ILE A 24 13.34 2.78 -6.01
CA ILE A 24 12.49 1.62 -6.22
C ILE A 24 12.18 0.90 -4.90
N TRP A 25 10.93 0.49 -4.77
CA TRP A 25 10.54 -0.59 -3.87
C TRP A 25 9.49 -1.46 -4.58
N VAL A 26 9.20 -2.64 -4.05
CA VAL A 26 8.31 -3.59 -4.72
C VAL A 26 7.12 -3.95 -3.83
N MET A 27 5.90 -3.78 -4.33
CA MET A 27 4.71 -4.27 -3.64
C MET A 27 4.81 -5.78 -3.38
N ARG A 28 4.56 -6.19 -2.13
CA ARG A 28 4.77 -7.56 -1.63
C ARG A 28 6.23 -8.04 -1.72
N GLN A 29 7.22 -7.13 -1.60
CA GLN A 29 8.65 -7.49 -1.54
C GLN A 29 8.96 -8.52 -0.46
N ALA A 30 8.28 -8.47 0.69
CA ALA A 30 8.24 -9.54 1.67
C ALA A 30 7.13 -10.52 1.28
N GLY A 31 7.49 -11.65 0.66
CA GLY A 31 6.47 -12.55 0.12
C GLY A 31 6.98 -13.90 -0.33
N ARG A 32 6.02 -14.74 -0.73
CA ARG A 32 6.21 -16.17 -1.05
C ARG A 32 7.19 -16.47 -2.17
N TYR A 33 7.63 -15.49 -2.96
CA TYR A 33 8.66 -15.70 -3.98
C TYR A 33 10.05 -15.91 -3.35
N LEU A 34 10.27 -15.38 -2.13
CA LEU A 34 11.49 -15.59 -1.35
C LEU A 34 11.46 -16.93 -0.60
N PRO A 35 12.52 -17.78 -0.73
CA PRO A 35 12.63 -19.02 0.05
C PRO A 35 12.61 -18.81 1.57
N GLU A 36 13.35 -17.83 2.07
CA GLU A 36 13.44 -17.50 3.50
C GLU A 36 12.13 -16.98 4.07
N TYR A 37 11.32 -16.24 3.29
CA TYR A 37 9.97 -15.88 3.70
C TYR A 37 9.11 -17.12 3.95
N ARG A 38 9.21 -18.13 3.07
CA ARG A 38 8.45 -19.39 3.22
C ARG A 38 8.88 -20.12 4.49
N ALA A 39 10.19 -20.15 4.79
CA ALA A 39 10.72 -20.75 6.01
C ALA A 39 10.24 -20.02 7.29
N THR A 40 10.27 -18.69 7.32
CA THR A 40 9.75 -17.92 8.47
C THR A 40 8.25 -18.11 8.63
N ARG A 41 7.49 -18.14 7.53
CA ARG A 41 6.05 -18.40 7.55
C ARG A 41 5.71 -19.79 8.09
N GLU A 42 6.51 -20.80 7.76
CA GLU A 42 6.36 -22.16 8.30
C GLU A 42 6.62 -22.17 9.81
N ARG A 43 7.68 -21.52 10.29
CA ARG A 43 7.97 -21.34 11.72
C ARG A 43 6.84 -20.63 12.48
N ALA A 44 6.20 -19.66 11.84
CA ALA A 44 5.06 -18.92 12.42
C ALA A 44 3.73 -19.69 12.38
N GLY A 45 3.66 -20.82 11.66
CA GLY A 45 2.50 -21.72 11.58
C GLY A 45 1.31 -21.20 10.75
N SER A 46 1.07 -19.89 10.72
CA SER A 46 -0.01 -19.29 9.93
C SER A 46 0.35 -17.87 9.48
N PHE A 47 -0.44 -17.32 8.56
CA PHE A 47 -0.26 -15.93 8.14
C PHE A 47 -0.54 -14.94 9.29
N MET A 48 -1.57 -15.20 10.10
CA MET A 48 -1.85 -14.35 11.26
C MET A 48 -0.78 -14.49 12.35
N GLY A 49 -0.28 -15.72 12.61
CA GLY A 49 0.85 -15.93 13.51
C GLY A 49 2.11 -15.19 13.06
N LEU A 50 2.31 -15.06 11.75
CA LEU A 50 3.40 -14.27 11.16
C LEU A 50 3.18 -12.76 11.33
N ALA A 51 1.96 -12.26 11.07
CA ALA A 51 1.64 -10.83 11.12
C ALA A 51 1.46 -10.28 12.55
N GLN A 52 1.02 -11.10 13.51
CA GLN A 52 0.78 -10.71 14.91
C GLN A 52 2.00 -10.85 15.82
N ASN A 53 3.09 -11.43 15.32
CA ASN A 53 4.36 -11.52 16.05
C ASN A 53 5.32 -10.43 15.54
N PRO A 54 5.65 -9.40 16.36
CA PRO A 54 6.51 -8.31 15.95
C PRO A 54 7.89 -8.75 15.43
N GLU A 55 8.49 -9.77 16.03
CA GLU A 55 9.81 -10.27 15.64
C GLU A 55 9.77 -10.94 14.26
N PHE A 56 8.77 -11.79 13.99
CA PHE A 56 8.62 -12.41 12.67
C PHE A 56 8.21 -11.39 11.61
N ALA A 57 7.32 -10.45 11.93
CA ALA A 57 6.96 -9.36 11.02
C ALA A 57 8.19 -8.50 10.68
N CYS A 58 9.05 -8.23 11.66
CA CYS A 58 10.32 -7.55 11.45
C CYS A 58 11.26 -8.38 10.57
N GLU A 59 11.48 -9.66 10.90
CA GLU A 59 12.32 -10.59 10.15
C GLU A 59 11.96 -10.57 8.66
N VAL A 60 10.69 -10.80 8.33
CA VAL A 60 10.25 -10.85 6.91
C VAL A 60 10.25 -9.48 6.23
N THR A 61 10.11 -8.38 6.97
CA THR A 61 10.22 -7.02 6.41
C THR A 61 11.65 -6.73 5.94
N LEU A 62 12.66 -7.23 6.67
CA LEU A 62 14.07 -7.00 6.38
C LEU A 62 14.63 -7.93 5.29
N GLN A 63 14.10 -9.16 5.16
CA GLN A 63 14.56 -10.16 4.18
C GLN A 63 14.82 -9.61 2.75
N PRO A 64 13.94 -8.81 2.14
CA PRO A 64 14.16 -8.30 0.80
C PRO A 64 15.32 -7.30 0.72
N LEU A 65 15.58 -6.55 1.79
CA LEU A 65 16.68 -5.59 1.87
C LEU A 65 18.04 -6.28 1.97
N GLU A 66 18.07 -7.52 2.47
CA GLU A 66 19.30 -8.34 2.49
C GLU A 66 19.66 -8.88 1.10
N ARG A 67 18.71 -8.92 0.17
CA ARG A 67 18.93 -9.40 -1.21
C ARG A 67 19.08 -8.27 -2.22
N PHE A 68 18.36 -7.17 -2.02
CA PHE A 68 18.17 -6.15 -3.03
C PHE A 68 18.41 -4.76 -2.44
N GLU A 69 19.02 -3.87 -3.23
CA GLU A 69 19.20 -2.46 -2.86
C GLU A 69 17.90 -1.66 -3.04
N LEU A 70 16.82 -2.07 -2.38
CA LEU A 70 15.55 -1.32 -2.40
C LEU A 70 15.70 0.00 -1.63
N ASP A 71 14.99 1.04 -2.06
CA ASP A 71 15.05 2.39 -1.46
C ASP A 71 13.98 2.63 -0.39
N ALA A 72 13.16 1.63 -0.07
CA ALA A 72 12.21 1.68 1.02
C ALA A 72 11.90 0.27 1.55
N ALA A 73 11.62 0.20 2.86
CA ALA A 73 10.97 -0.94 3.50
C ALA A 73 9.47 -0.67 3.60
N ILE A 74 8.65 -1.70 3.50
CA ILE A 74 7.22 -1.61 3.84
C ILE A 74 6.94 -2.59 4.96
N LEU A 75 6.21 -2.13 5.98
CA LEU A 75 5.73 -2.96 7.08
C LEU A 75 5.11 -4.25 6.54
N PHE A 76 5.52 -5.40 7.06
CA PHE A 76 4.77 -6.63 6.87
C PHE A 76 3.55 -6.66 7.81
N SER A 77 2.37 -6.54 7.22
CA SER A 77 1.07 -6.65 7.90
C SER A 77 0.00 -7.01 6.86
N ASP A 78 -1.28 -6.92 7.23
CA ASP A 78 -2.41 -7.10 6.32
C ASP A 78 -3.39 -5.92 6.39
N ILE A 79 -4.06 -5.62 5.29
CA ILE A 79 -5.08 -4.55 5.27
C ILE A 79 -6.28 -4.89 6.16
N LEU A 80 -6.55 -6.17 6.40
CA LEU A 80 -7.71 -6.65 7.14
C LEU A 80 -7.53 -6.66 8.66
N THR A 81 -6.42 -6.15 9.18
CA THR A 81 -6.15 -5.99 10.61
C THR A 81 -7.20 -5.12 11.31
N ILE A 82 -7.62 -4.01 10.69
CA ILE A 82 -8.68 -3.14 11.25
C ILE A 82 -10.03 -3.89 11.37
N PRO A 83 -10.57 -4.51 10.30
CA PRO A 83 -11.77 -5.35 10.41
C PRO A 83 -11.65 -6.50 11.42
N ASP A 84 -10.49 -7.14 11.54
CA ASP A 84 -10.27 -8.19 12.52
C ASP A 84 -10.35 -7.65 13.96
N ALA A 85 -9.72 -6.50 14.21
CA ALA A 85 -9.82 -5.77 15.47
C ALA A 85 -11.24 -5.25 15.78
N MET A 86 -12.11 -5.13 14.77
CA MET A 86 -13.55 -4.87 14.96
C MET A 86 -14.35 -6.13 15.32
N GLY A 87 -13.69 -7.29 15.49
CA GLY A 87 -14.31 -8.53 15.95
C GLY A 87 -14.98 -9.36 14.85
N LEU A 88 -14.65 -9.14 13.57
CA LEU A 88 -15.28 -9.89 12.46
C LEU A 88 -14.75 -11.32 12.28
N GLY A 89 -13.66 -11.67 12.99
CA GLY A 89 -13.07 -13.02 13.00
C GLY A 89 -12.41 -13.38 11.67
N LEU A 90 -11.24 -12.79 11.40
CA LEU A 90 -10.47 -13.03 10.18
C LEU A 90 -9.80 -14.40 10.21
N SER A 91 -9.87 -15.12 9.08
CA SER A 91 -9.14 -16.36 8.86
C SER A 91 -8.58 -16.44 7.45
N PHE A 92 -7.50 -17.20 7.29
CA PHE A 92 -6.86 -17.47 6.01
C PHE A 92 -6.80 -18.98 5.77
N ALA A 93 -7.86 -19.54 5.19
CA ALA A 93 -7.86 -20.95 4.80
C ALA A 93 -6.90 -21.18 3.61
N GLN A 94 -6.26 -22.34 3.57
CA GLN A 94 -5.27 -22.67 2.55
C GLN A 94 -5.93 -22.66 1.16
N GLY A 95 -5.50 -21.74 0.30
CA GLY A 95 -6.00 -21.62 -1.08
C GLY A 95 -7.27 -20.78 -1.26
N GLU A 96 -7.98 -20.39 -0.20
CA GLU A 96 -9.29 -19.72 -0.31
C GLU A 96 -9.26 -18.20 -0.07
N GLY A 97 -8.10 -17.64 0.29
CA GLY A 97 -7.96 -16.22 0.61
C GLY A 97 -8.56 -15.85 1.99
N PRO A 98 -8.67 -14.54 2.30
CA PRO A 98 -9.21 -14.10 3.57
C PRO A 98 -10.73 -14.30 3.66
N GLN A 99 -11.20 -14.73 4.83
CA GLN A 99 -12.61 -14.89 5.15
C GLN A 99 -12.94 -14.33 6.55
N PHE A 100 -14.11 -13.71 6.69
CA PHE A 100 -14.65 -13.25 7.97
C PHE A 100 -15.76 -14.19 8.44
N ALA A 101 -15.69 -14.60 9.71
CA ALA A 101 -16.74 -15.39 10.36
C ALA A 101 -18.05 -14.59 10.53
N HIS A 102 -17.94 -13.27 10.70
CA HIS A 102 -19.07 -12.37 10.96
C HIS A 102 -19.12 -11.23 9.94
N PRO A 103 -19.52 -11.49 8.68
CA PRO A 103 -19.65 -10.43 7.69
C PRO A 103 -20.74 -9.42 8.09
N VAL A 104 -20.54 -8.16 7.74
CA VAL A 104 -21.46 -7.05 8.02
C VAL A 104 -22.65 -7.11 7.05
N ARG A 105 -23.86 -7.40 7.54
CA ARG A 105 -25.05 -7.61 6.68
C ARG A 105 -26.19 -6.64 6.95
N THR A 106 -26.26 -6.09 8.16
CA THR A 106 -27.42 -5.31 8.62
C THR A 106 -27.02 -3.96 9.20
N ALA A 107 -27.99 -3.05 9.32
CA ALA A 107 -27.80 -1.79 10.03
C ALA A 107 -27.32 -1.98 11.47
N ALA A 108 -27.78 -3.04 12.14
CA ALA A 108 -27.37 -3.37 13.50
C ALA A 108 -25.90 -3.81 13.57
N ASP A 109 -25.39 -4.49 12.54
CA ASP A 109 -23.97 -4.86 12.47
C ASP A 109 -23.11 -3.61 12.31
N ILE A 110 -23.51 -2.68 11.43
CA ILE A 110 -22.80 -1.41 11.22
C ILE A 110 -22.82 -0.55 12.48
N ALA A 111 -23.95 -0.50 13.19
CA ALA A 111 -24.08 0.27 14.43
C ALA A 111 -23.20 -0.25 15.59
N LYS A 112 -22.78 -1.52 15.55
CA LYS A 112 -21.86 -2.10 16.55
C LYS A 112 -20.39 -1.77 16.27
N LEU A 113 -20.06 -1.37 15.03
CA LEU A 113 -18.67 -1.06 14.67
C LEU A 113 -18.20 0.22 15.35
N ALA A 114 -17.00 0.18 15.89
CA ALA A 114 -16.32 1.31 16.50
C ALA A 114 -14.88 1.40 16.01
N VAL A 115 -14.23 2.53 16.26
CA VAL A 115 -12.79 2.68 16.04
C VAL A 115 -12.05 1.77 17.03
N PRO A 116 -11.24 0.80 16.58
CA PRO A 116 -10.49 -0.07 17.48
C PRO A 116 -9.49 0.71 18.35
N ASP A 117 -9.11 0.14 19.49
CA ASP A 117 -8.02 0.69 20.30
C ASP A 117 -6.67 0.34 19.66
N MET A 118 -5.89 1.36 19.30
CA MET A 118 -4.60 1.19 18.63
C MET A 118 -3.54 0.57 19.57
N ASP A 119 -3.68 0.77 20.88
CA ASP A 119 -2.81 0.19 21.91
C ASP A 119 -3.38 -1.11 22.51
N GLY A 120 -4.62 -1.46 22.12
CA GLY A 120 -5.29 -2.73 22.42
C GLY A 120 -5.05 -3.76 21.33
N GLU A 121 -6.09 -4.07 20.55
CA GLU A 121 -6.11 -5.14 19.56
C GLU A 121 -5.06 -4.97 18.46
N LEU A 122 -4.67 -3.74 18.11
CA LEU A 122 -3.74 -3.43 17.03
C LEU A 122 -2.30 -3.15 17.50
N ARG A 123 -2.02 -3.33 18.80
CA ARG A 123 -0.71 -3.03 19.39
C ARG A 123 0.44 -3.78 18.71
N TYR A 124 0.21 -5.03 18.30
CA TYR A 124 1.22 -5.85 17.63
C TYR A 124 1.76 -5.20 16.35
N VAL A 125 0.93 -4.42 15.65
CA VAL A 125 1.36 -3.66 14.47
C VAL A 125 2.32 -2.55 14.88
N MET A 126 1.96 -1.80 15.92
CA MET A 126 2.76 -0.67 16.39
C MET A 126 4.11 -1.15 16.96
N ASP A 127 4.11 -2.29 17.66
CA ASP A 127 5.33 -2.93 18.15
C ASP A 127 6.20 -3.42 16.98
N ALA A 128 5.61 -3.98 15.92
CA ALA A 128 6.34 -4.33 14.71
C ALA A 128 6.95 -3.09 14.02
N VAL A 129 6.20 -1.99 13.89
CA VAL A 129 6.72 -0.74 13.30
C VAL A 129 7.91 -0.20 14.10
N ARG A 130 7.82 -0.17 15.44
CA ARG A 130 8.92 0.26 16.31
C ARG A 130 10.16 -0.60 16.12
N LEU A 131 9.99 -1.93 16.13
CA LEU A 131 11.08 -2.88 15.99
C LEU A 131 11.74 -2.78 14.60
N ILE A 132 10.95 -2.78 13.53
CA ILE A 132 11.46 -2.61 12.16
C ILE A 132 12.23 -1.29 12.05
N ARG A 133 11.69 -0.20 12.60
CA ARG A 133 12.34 1.10 12.54
C ARG A 133 13.70 1.11 13.24
N GLN A 134 13.80 0.41 14.36
CA GLN A 134 15.06 0.21 15.07
C GLN A 134 16.06 -0.61 14.24
N GLU A 135 15.64 -1.78 13.75
CA GLU A 135 16.51 -2.72 13.02
C GLU A 135 16.92 -2.23 11.63
N LEU A 136 16.19 -1.27 11.05
CA LEU A 136 16.61 -0.60 9.82
C LEU A 136 17.88 0.24 10.00
N HIS A 137 18.24 0.67 11.21
CA HIS A 137 19.45 1.48 11.49
C HIS A 137 19.64 2.67 10.54
N GLY A 138 18.52 3.34 10.20
CA GLY A 138 18.47 4.44 9.25
C GLY A 138 18.82 4.08 7.80
N ARG A 139 18.89 2.80 7.41
CA ARG A 139 19.28 2.36 6.05
C ARG A 139 18.37 2.91 4.97
N VAL A 140 17.05 2.75 5.13
CA VAL A 140 16.00 3.20 4.21
C VAL A 140 14.75 3.58 5.00
N PRO A 141 13.84 4.41 4.44
CA PRO A 141 12.59 4.76 5.10
C PRO A 141 11.63 3.57 5.24
N LEU A 142 10.86 3.56 6.32
CA LEU A 142 9.78 2.60 6.55
C LEU A 142 8.42 3.16 6.10
N ILE A 143 7.72 2.41 5.26
CA ILE A 143 6.35 2.70 4.80
C ILE A 143 5.36 1.99 5.74
N GLY A 144 4.52 2.77 6.40
CA GLY A 144 3.29 2.29 7.04
C GLY A 144 2.13 2.25 6.05
N PHE A 145 1.11 1.42 6.29
CA PHE A 145 0.00 1.31 5.35
C PHE A 145 -1.32 0.86 5.96
N SER A 146 -2.38 1.02 5.18
CA SER A 146 -3.71 0.47 5.44
C SER A 146 -4.49 0.25 4.14
N GLY A 147 -5.60 -0.48 4.21
CA GLY A 147 -6.60 -0.51 3.15
C GLY A 147 -7.44 0.77 3.16
N SER A 148 -8.00 1.16 2.00
CA SER A 148 -8.98 2.25 1.94
C SER A 148 -10.28 1.84 2.63
N PRO A 149 -11.10 2.80 3.12
CA PRO A 149 -12.42 2.50 3.69
C PRO A 149 -13.31 1.70 2.75
N TRP A 150 -13.32 2.03 1.45
CA TRP A 150 -14.04 1.27 0.43
C TRP A 150 -13.54 -0.18 0.33
N THR A 151 -12.22 -0.37 0.21
CA THR A 151 -11.62 -1.70 0.07
C THR A 151 -11.82 -2.55 1.32
N LEU A 152 -11.78 -1.96 2.52
CA LEU A 152 -12.11 -2.68 3.75
C LEU A 152 -13.58 -3.07 3.80
N ALA A 153 -14.49 -2.15 3.48
CA ALA A 153 -15.92 -2.42 3.41
C ALA A 153 -16.25 -3.56 2.41
N CYS A 154 -15.54 -3.62 1.28
CA CYS A 154 -15.67 -4.70 0.29
C CYS A 154 -15.51 -6.08 0.95
N TYR A 155 -14.46 -6.27 1.75
CA TYR A 155 -14.25 -7.54 2.45
C TYR A 155 -15.22 -7.73 3.61
N MET A 156 -15.50 -6.69 4.39
CA MET A 156 -16.37 -6.77 5.57
C MET A 156 -17.80 -7.17 5.20
N VAL A 157 -18.34 -6.62 4.11
CA VAL A 157 -19.73 -6.88 3.68
C VAL A 157 -19.83 -8.19 2.90
N GLU A 158 -18.88 -8.50 2.01
CA GLU A 158 -18.92 -9.78 1.29
C GLU A 158 -18.52 -10.96 2.19
N GLY A 159 -17.69 -10.70 3.21
CA GLY A 159 -17.08 -11.69 4.09
C GLY A 159 -15.84 -12.36 3.50
N ARG A 160 -15.43 -11.99 2.28
CA ARG A 160 -14.31 -12.57 1.52
C ARG A 160 -14.01 -11.72 0.29
N GLY A 161 -13.02 -12.12 -0.51
CA GLY A 161 -12.84 -11.56 -1.85
C GLY A 161 -14.06 -11.83 -2.76
N SER A 162 -14.39 -10.86 -3.61
CA SER A 162 -15.45 -10.98 -4.61
C SER A 162 -14.97 -10.45 -5.96
N LYS A 163 -15.63 -10.87 -7.05
CA LYS A 163 -15.32 -10.40 -8.41
C LYS A 163 -15.89 -9.00 -8.67
N ASP A 164 -17.02 -8.67 -8.05
CA ASP A 164 -17.80 -7.46 -8.37
C ASP A 164 -18.23 -6.65 -7.14
N PHE A 165 -18.18 -7.26 -5.95
CA PHE A 165 -18.67 -6.71 -4.67
C PHE A 165 -20.13 -6.23 -4.75
N ALA A 166 -20.99 -7.02 -5.42
CA ALA A 166 -22.39 -6.70 -5.64
C ALA A 166 -23.19 -6.42 -4.35
N THR A 167 -22.86 -7.09 -3.24
CA THR A 167 -23.56 -6.89 -1.96
C THR A 167 -23.30 -5.49 -1.41
N LEU A 168 -22.05 -5.05 -1.37
CA LEU A 168 -21.69 -3.70 -0.91
C LEU A 168 -22.26 -2.63 -1.85
N LYS A 169 -22.18 -2.85 -3.17
CA LYS A 169 -22.76 -1.90 -4.13
C LYS A 169 -24.27 -1.77 -3.98
N SER A 170 -24.97 -2.89 -3.74
CA SER A 170 -26.40 -2.88 -3.41
C SER A 170 -26.70 -2.05 -2.17
N LEU A 171 -25.88 -2.16 -1.11
CA LEU A 171 -25.99 -1.32 0.09
C LEU A 171 -25.82 0.17 -0.26
N CYS A 172 -24.83 0.53 -1.09
CA CYS A 172 -24.61 1.91 -1.52
C CYS A 172 -25.81 2.50 -2.28
N TRP A 173 -26.46 1.73 -3.14
CA TRP A 173 -27.59 2.22 -3.94
C TRP A 173 -28.92 2.23 -3.20
N ASN A 174 -29.18 1.20 -2.39
CA ASN A 174 -30.46 1.06 -1.70
C ASN A 174 -30.49 1.78 -0.36
N GLU A 175 -29.35 1.86 0.33
CA GLU A 175 -29.24 2.43 1.68
C GLU A 175 -27.98 3.32 1.83
N PRO A 176 -27.84 4.39 1.01
CA PRO A 176 -26.61 5.20 0.95
C PRO A 176 -26.21 5.81 2.29
N LYS A 177 -27.18 6.18 3.14
CA LYS A 177 -26.91 6.69 4.50
C LYS A 177 -26.19 5.65 5.36
N LEU A 178 -26.60 4.39 5.25
CA LEU A 178 -26.02 3.30 6.01
C LEU A 178 -24.64 2.92 5.46
N ALA A 179 -24.48 2.91 4.13
CA ALA A 179 -23.16 2.78 3.49
C ALA A 179 -22.20 3.87 3.97
N HIS A 180 -22.66 5.13 4.04
CA HIS A 180 -21.84 6.23 4.54
C HIS A 180 -21.47 6.10 6.02
N GLN A 181 -22.36 5.57 6.86
CA GLN A 181 -22.04 5.29 8.26
C GLN A 181 -20.91 4.25 8.39
N LEU A 182 -20.96 3.17 7.60
CA LEU A 182 -19.90 2.16 7.57
C LEU A 182 -18.57 2.77 7.12
N LEU A 183 -18.57 3.49 6.00
CA LEU A 183 -17.37 4.08 5.42
C LEU A 183 -16.78 5.19 6.29
N ASP A 184 -17.60 5.95 7.02
CA ASP A 184 -17.16 6.96 7.98
C ASP A 184 -16.43 6.33 9.17
N THR A 185 -17.01 5.29 9.79
CA THR A 185 -16.35 4.54 10.85
C THR A 185 -15.01 3.99 10.36
N LEU A 186 -14.97 3.41 9.16
CA LEU A 186 -13.73 2.90 8.58
C LEU A 186 -12.71 4.00 8.29
N ALA A 187 -13.14 5.17 7.80
CA ALA A 187 -12.23 6.30 7.58
C ALA A 187 -11.60 6.79 8.87
N ARG A 188 -12.39 6.90 9.96
CA ARG A 188 -11.88 7.26 11.28
C ARG A 188 -10.90 6.20 11.82
N SER A 189 -11.21 4.92 11.64
CA SER A 189 -10.32 3.81 12.04
C SER A 189 -9.01 3.81 11.27
N VAL A 190 -9.06 3.99 9.95
CA VAL A 190 -7.87 4.04 9.10
C VAL A 190 -7.01 5.25 9.44
N ALA A 191 -7.60 6.42 9.67
CA ALA A 191 -6.87 7.61 10.09
C ALA A 191 -6.15 7.38 11.42
N ALA A 192 -6.85 6.90 12.46
CA ALA A 192 -6.26 6.59 13.76
C ALA A 192 -5.14 5.55 13.66
N TYR A 193 -5.32 4.51 12.84
CA TYR A 193 -4.33 3.47 12.63
C TYR A 193 -3.06 3.97 11.93
N LEU A 194 -3.20 4.80 10.90
CA LEU A 194 -2.05 5.39 10.19
C LEU A 194 -1.31 6.43 11.04
N ILE A 195 -2.03 7.22 11.85
CA ILE A 195 -1.44 8.15 12.83
C ILE A 195 -0.63 7.36 13.87
N ALA A 196 -1.18 6.26 14.39
CA ALA A 196 -0.48 5.40 15.34
C ALA A 196 0.80 4.80 14.73
N GLN A 197 0.77 4.37 13.46
CA GLN A 197 1.97 3.92 12.75
C GLN A 197 3.01 5.05 12.57
N ALA A 198 2.58 6.28 12.31
CA ALA A 198 3.48 7.44 12.25
C ALA A 198 4.16 7.68 13.61
N HIS A 199 3.41 7.68 14.71
CA HIS A 199 3.96 7.75 16.07
C HIS A 199 4.92 6.60 16.38
N ALA A 200 4.64 5.39 15.89
CA ALA A 200 5.49 4.22 16.09
C ALA A 200 6.80 4.26 15.28
N GLY A 201 6.87 5.07 14.21
CA GLY A 201 8.11 5.32 13.47
C GLY A 201 8.04 5.19 11.96
N ALA A 202 6.85 5.01 11.37
CA ALA A 202 6.68 5.08 9.91
C ALA A 202 7.09 6.45 9.36
N GLN A 203 7.71 6.48 8.17
CA GLN A 203 8.27 7.68 7.54
C GLN A 203 7.55 8.07 6.25
N ALA A 204 6.66 7.22 5.77
CA ALA A 204 5.70 7.46 4.71
C ALA A 204 4.49 6.58 4.98
N LEU A 205 3.34 6.97 4.43
CA LEU A 205 2.08 6.26 4.62
C LEU A 205 1.45 5.95 3.28
N MET A 206 0.86 4.76 3.13
CA MET A 206 0.21 4.35 1.89
C MET A 206 -1.20 3.80 2.14
N ILE A 207 -2.17 4.24 1.34
CA ILE A 207 -3.55 3.76 1.38
C ILE A 207 -3.82 2.93 0.13
N PHE A 208 -4.14 1.65 0.33
CA PHE A 208 -4.45 0.70 -0.72
C PHE A 208 -5.96 0.62 -0.97
N ASP A 209 -6.41 1.29 -2.02
CA ASP A 209 -7.77 1.19 -2.55
C ASP A 209 -7.87 0.18 -3.69
N THR A 210 -7.51 -1.07 -3.38
CA THR A 210 -7.39 -2.18 -4.34
C THR A 210 -8.66 -2.39 -5.18
N TRP A 211 -9.83 -2.10 -4.62
CA TRP A 211 -11.14 -2.32 -5.26
C TRP A 211 -11.82 -1.05 -5.77
N GLY A 212 -11.16 0.11 -5.69
CA GLY A 212 -11.70 1.38 -6.15
C GLY A 212 -12.05 1.39 -7.65
N GLY A 213 -11.21 0.78 -8.49
CA GLY A 213 -11.44 0.71 -9.94
C GLY A 213 -12.63 -0.15 -10.38
N LEU A 214 -13.33 -0.81 -9.44
CA LEU A 214 -14.60 -1.50 -9.72
C LEU A 214 -15.82 -0.58 -9.60
N LEU A 215 -15.63 0.69 -9.24
CA LEU A 215 -16.66 1.71 -9.18
C LEU A 215 -16.67 2.56 -10.46
N GLY A 216 -17.86 2.96 -10.90
CA GLY A 216 -18.00 4.02 -11.89
C GLY A 216 -17.63 5.40 -11.31
N PRO A 217 -17.50 6.45 -12.13
CA PRO A 217 -16.96 7.73 -11.68
C PRO A 217 -17.71 8.41 -10.52
N ALA A 218 -19.04 8.44 -10.56
CA ALA A 218 -19.83 9.05 -9.49
C ALA A 218 -19.73 8.23 -8.17
N PRO A 219 -19.97 6.90 -8.18
CA PRO A 219 -19.74 6.07 -6.98
C PRO A 219 -18.30 6.13 -6.45
N PHE A 220 -17.28 6.18 -7.31
CA PHE A 220 -15.88 6.29 -6.89
C PHE A 220 -15.65 7.56 -6.06
N ARG A 221 -16.14 8.71 -6.55
CA ARG A 221 -16.08 9.98 -5.81
C ARG A 221 -16.77 9.89 -4.45
N GLU A 222 -17.99 9.36 -4.45
CA GLU A 222 -18.87 9.37 -3.29
C GLU A 222 -18.44 8.39 -2.19
N PHE A 223 -18.10 7.16 -2.57
CA PHE A 223 -17.89 6.06 -1.63
C PHE A 223 -16.42 5.68 -1.41
N SER A 224 -15.49 6.11 -2.27
CA SER A 224 -14.06 5.85 -2.08
C SER A 224 -13.24 7.14 -1.88
N LEU A 225 -13.14 7.99 -2.92
CA LEU A 225 -12.24 9.16 -2.91
C LEU A 225 -12.55 10.13 -1.78
N ARG A 226 -13.83 10.41 -1.51
CA ARG A 226 -14.27 11.25 -0.38
C ARG A 226 -13.61 10.84 0.94
N TYR A 227 -13.57 9.53 1.21
CA TYR A 227 -13.05 9.00 2.45
C TYR A 227 -11.53 8.96 2.48
N MET A 228 -10.88 8.61 1.36
CA MET A 228 -9.42 8.74 1.26
C MET A 228 -8.96 10.19 1.47
N ALA A 229 -9.64 11.17 0.88
CA ALA A 229 -9.35 12.59 1.09
C ALA A 229 -9.55 13.01 2.55
N SER A 230 -10.60 12.51 3.22
CA SER A 230 -10.82 12.77 4.66
C SER A 230 -9.69 12.21 5.54
N ILE A 231 -9.16 11.02 5.20
CA ILE A 231 -8.01 10.43 5.91
C ILE A 231 -6.76 11.28 5.70
N VAL A 232 -6.47 11.69 4.46
CA VAL A 232 -5.34 12.57 4.16
C VAL A 232 -5.43 13.88 4.94
N ALA A 233 -6.62 14.48 5.03
CA ALA A 233 -6.84 15.68 5.82
C ALA A 233 -6.59 15.44 7.32
N ALA A 234 -7.04 14.32 7.88
CA ALA A 234 -6.80 13.95 9.27
C ALA A 234 -5.30 13.74 9.56
N LEU A 235 -4.58 13.05 8.67
CA LEU A 235 -3.13 12.87 8.76
C LEU A 235 -2.38 14.20 8.74
N LYS A 236 -2.82 15.15 7.89
CA LYS A 236 -2.23 16.50 7.86
C LYS A 236 -2.51 17.34 9.10
N ALA A 237 -3.58 17.05 9.83
CA ALA A 237 -3.93 17.75 11.05
C ALA A 237 -3.14 17.24 12.28
N ASP A 238 -2.63 16.01 12.22
CA ASP A 238 -1.91 15.38 13.32
C ASP A 238 -0.39 15.70 13.30
N PRO A 239 0.22 16.14 14.41
CA PRO A 239 1.62 16.53 14.44
C PRO A 239 2.63 15.45 14.03
N ALA A 240 2.34 14.17 14.27
CA ALA A 240 3.28 13.08 13.98
C ALA A 240 3.24 12.66 12.50
N SER A 241 2.12 12.85 11.82
CA SER A 241 1.93 12.43 10.42
C SER A 241 1.89 13.58 9.41
N ARG A 242 1.73 14.83 9.86
CA ARG A 242 1.54 16.01 8.99
C ARG A 242 2.58 16.19 7.89
N ASP A 243 3.84 15.89 8.17
CA ASP A 243 4.96 16.07 7.23
C ASP A 243 5.35 14.78 6.49
N LEU A 244 4.67 13.67 6.78
CA LEU A 244 4.92 12.40 6.12
C LEU A 244 4.23 12.38 4.75
N PRO A 245 4.93 11.97 3.67
CA PRO A 245 4.29 11.81 2.38
C PRO A 245 3.26 10.67 2.44
N VAL A 246 2.04 10.97 1.98
CA VAL A 246 0.94 10.01 1.87
C VAL A 246 0.73 9.63 0.41
N THR A 247 0.77 8.34 0.10
CA THR A 247 0.52 7.79 -1.23
C THR A 247 -0.87 7.15 -1.28
N LEU A 248 -1.70 7.53 -2.25
CA LEU A 248 -2.96 6.84 -2.53
C LEU A 248 -2.79 5.92 -3.74
N PHE A 249 -3.27 4.69 -3.66
CA PHE A 249 -3.25 3.75 -4.78
C PHE A 249 -4.60 3.10 -4.98
N SER A 250 -5.28 3.47 -6.08
CA SER A 250 -6.53 2.84 -6.52
C SER A 250 -6.26 2.05 -7.81
N LYS A 251 -6.24 0.71 -7.70
CA LYS A 251 -6.01 -0.16 -8.87
C LYS A 251 -7.19 -0.06 -9.84
N GLY A 252 -6.90 0.05 -11.14
CA GLY A 252 -7.85 0.17 -12.23
C GLY A 252 -8.53 1.54 -12.32
N ALA A 253 -8.03 2.54 -11.57
CA ALA A 253 -8.69 3.83 -11.41
C ALA A 253 -7.94 4.99 -12.12
N GLY A 254 -7.15 4.70 -13.17
CA GLY A 254 -6.33 5.71 -13.87
C GLY A 254 -7.12 6.93 -14.36
N GLN A 255 -8.37 6.72 -14.77
CA GLN A 255 -9.30 7.79 -15.17
C GLN A 255 -9.66 8.78 -14.04
N HIS A 256 -9.38 8.44 -12.78
CA HIS A 256 -9.66 9.26 -11.60
C HIS A 256 -8.42 10.01 -11.08
N LEU A 257 -7.23 9.84 -11.69
CA LEU A 257 -5.98 10.43 -11.20
C LEU A 257 -6.06 11.95 -11.00
N ALA A 258 -6.70 12.66 -11.92
CA ALA A 258 -6.84 14.12 -11.83
C ALA A 258 -7.60 14.54 -10.55
N GLU A 259 -8.70 13.85 -10.24
CA GLU A 259 -9.50 14.11 -9.03
C GLU A 259 -8.78 13.62 -7.76
N MET A 260 -8.09 12.47 -7.83
CA MET A 260 -7.30 11.96 -6.72
C MET A 260 -6.15 12.89 -6.34
N ALA A 261 -5.53 13.58 -7.31
CA ALA A 261 -4.45 14.53 -7.07
C ALA A 261 -4.90 15.74 -6.24
N ASP A 262 -6.19 16.04 -6.21
CA ASP A 262 -6.78 17.12 -5.40
C ASP A 262 -7.11 16.71 -3.96
N SER A 263 -6.90 15.43 -3.59
CA SER A 263 -7.09 14.93 -2.21
C SER A 263 -6.08 15.49 -1.20
N GLY A 264 -5.00 16.10 -1.70
CA GLY A 264 -3.88 16.58 -0.89
C GLY A 264 -2.81 15.51 -0.61
N CYS A 265 -2.92 14.30 -1.17
CA CYS A 265 -1.86 13.29 -1.06
C CYS A 265 -0.53 13.79 -1.68
N ALA A 266 0.60 13.21 -1.27
CA ALA A 266 1.91 13.53 -1.84
C ALA A 266 2.14 12.80 -3.18
N ALA A 267 1.60 11.59 -3.31
CA ALA A 267 1.80 10.76 -4.49
C ALA A 267 0.57 9.90 -4.82
N LEU A 268 0.49 9.48 -6.09
CA LEU A 268 -0.48 8.51 -6.58
C LEU A 268 0.22 7.27 -7.13
N GLY A 269 -0.21 6.10 -6.69
CA GLY A 269 0.15 4.83 -7.31
C GLY A 269 -0.60 4.66 -8.63
N VAL A 270 0.09 4.16 -9.66
CA VAL A 270 -0.45 3.91 -11.00
C VAL A 270 -0.17 2.45 -11.34
N ASP A 271 -1.13 1.75 -11.93
CA ASP A 271 -0.92 0.41 -12.46
C ASP A 271 -0.62 0.42 -13.96
N TRP A 272 -0.32 -0.75 -14.52
CA TRP A 272 0.15 -0.90 -15.91
C TRP A 272 -0.92 -0.62 -16.97
N THR A 273 -2.18 -0.39 -16.60
CA THR A 273 -3.27 -0.13 -17.56
C THR A 273 -3.27 1.30 -18.10
N MET A 274 -2.38 2.16 -17.59
CA MET A 274 -2.22 3.55 -18.00
C MET A 274 -0.74 3.86 -18.24
N ASP A 275 -0.41 4.58 -19.31
CA ASP A 275 0.96 5.03 -19.56
C ASP A 275 1.38 6.14 -18.55
N LEU A 276 2.65 6.15 -18.10
CA LEU A 276 3.10 7.13 -17.11
C LEU A 276 3.18 8.56 -17.65
N ALA A 277 3.41 8.75 -18.96
CA ALA A 277 3.33 10.07 -19.57
C ALA A 277 1.90 10.60 -19.49
N ASP A 278 0.90 9.73 -19.68
CA ASP A 278 -0.52 10.08 -19.57
C ASP A 278 -0.90 10.39 -18.12
N ALA A 279 -0.45 9.56 -17.17
CA ALA A 279 -0.67 9.77 -15.75
C ALA A 279 -0.09 11.12 -15.28
N ARG A 280 1.13 11.45 -15.73
CA ARG A 280 1.79 12.72 -15.42
C ARG A 280 1.04 13.92 -15.99
N ARG A 281 0.50 13.81 -17.22
CA ARG A 281 -0.38 14.83 -17.79
C ARG A 281 -1.66 14.98 -16.98
N ALA A 282 -2.29 13.87 -16.59
CA ALA A 282 -3.54 13.88 -15.82
C ALA A 282 -3.39 14.56 -14.45
N VAL A 283 -2.28 14.34 -13.74
CA VAL A 283 -2.05 14.96 -12.43
C VAL A 283 -1.49 16.39 -12.51
N ALA A 284 -1.16 16.88 -13.71
CA ALA A 284 -0.65 18.23 -13.97
C ALA A 284 0.49 18.67 -13.00
N GLY A 285 1.36 17.72 -12.67
CA GLY A 285 2.49 17.95 -11.75
C GLY A 285 2.11 18.20 -10.28
N LYS A 286 0.84 18.07 -9.87
CA LYS A 286 0.38 18.33 -8.48
C LYS A 286 0.95 17.37 -7.45
N VAL A 287 1.23 16.13 -7.85
CA VAL A 287 1.66 15.01 -6.99
C VAL A 287 2.72 14.17 -7.68
N ALA A 288 3.52 13.43 -6.90
CA ALA A 288 4.43 12.41 -7.44
C ALA A 288 3.64 11.19 -7.96
N LEU A 289 4.28 10.37 -8.79
CA LEU A 289 3.72 9.11 -9.29
C LEU A 289 4.58 7.92 -8.85
N GLN A 290 3.91 6.84 -8.47
CA GLN A 290 4.55 5.59 -8.09
C GLN A 290 4.07 4.44 -8.99
N GLY A 291 4.99 3.66 -9.56
CA GLY A 291 4.65 2.56 -10.46
C GLY A 291 5.49 2.55 -11.74
N ASN A 292 5.05 1.85 -12.79
CA ASN A 292 3.78 1.10 -12.87
C ASN A 292 3.89 -0.23 -13.62
N LEU A 293 5.07 -0.85 -13.60
CA LEU A 293 5.37 -2.06 -14.35
C LEU A 293 4.40 -3.21 -14.06
N ASP A 294 3.91 -3.91 -15.10
CA ASP A 294 3.08 -5.11 -14.92
C ASP A 294 3.89 -6.21 -14.20
N PRO A 295 3.44 -6.72 -13.03
CA PRO A 295 4.13 -7.81 -12.34
C PRO A 295 4.34 -9.07 -13.19
N ALA A 296 3.52 -9.30 -14.22
CA ALA A 296 3.68 -10.44 -15.13
C ALA A 296 5.01 -10.39 -15.90
N VAL A 297 5.58 -9.21 -16.13
CA VAL A 297 6.90 -9.03 -16.76
C VAL A 297 8.00 -9.73 -15.98
N MET A 298 7.83 -9.91 -14.66
CA MET A 298 8.81 -10.57 -13.80
C MET A 298 8.97 -12.07 -14.08
N ARG A 299 8.14 -12.65 -14.95
CA ARG A 299 8.27 -14.03 -15.45
C ARG A 299 8.99 -14.12 -16.80
N ALA A 300 9.33 -12.98 -17.41
CA ALA A 300 10.06 -12.92 -18.67
C ALA A 300 11.59 -13.03 -18.46
N SER A 301 12.35 -13.05 -19.55
CA SER A 301 13.82 -13.09 -19.47
C SER A 301 14.39 -11.80 -18.88
N PRO A 302 15.62 -11.83 -18.31
CA PRO A 302 16.29 -10.62 -17.83
C PRO A 302 16.38 -9.49 -18.85
N GLU A 303 16.53 -9.79 -20.14
CA GLU A 303 16.58 -8.81 -21.23
C GLU A 303 15.22 -8.11 -21.40
N VAL A 304 14.13 -8.87 -21.31
CA VAL A 304 12.77 -8.31 -21.37
C VAL A 304 12.50 -7.44 -20.16
N ILE A 305 12.85 -7.90 -18.96
CA ILE A 305 12.70 -7.11 -17.73
C ILE A 305 13.41 -5.76 -17.89
N ARG A 306 14.67 -5.75 -18.34
CA ARG A 306 15.41 -4.50 -18.56
C ARG A 306 14.75 -3.58 -19.58
N ARG A 307 14.27 -4.14 -20.69
CA ARG A 307 13.56 -3.38 -21.72
C ARG A 307 12.31 -2.70 -21.17
N GLU A 308 11.47 -3.45 -20.46
CA GLU A 308 10.21 -2.91 -19.91
C GLU A 308 10.47 -1.88 -18.79
N VAL A 309 11.50 -2.10 -17.97
CA VAL A 309 11.95 -1.09 -16.99
C VAL A 309 12.29 0.23 -17.69
N ARG A 310 13.12 0.19 -18.74
CA ARG A 310 13.49 1.39 -19.50
C ARG A 310 12.28 2.05 -20.13
N ALA A 311 11.37 1.27 -20.72
CA ALA A 311 10.15 1.80 -21.33
C ALA A 311 9.27 2.57 -20.31
N VAL A 312 9.08 2.03 -19.11
CA VAL A 312 8.35 2.71 -18.03
C VAL A 312 9.06 4.01 -17.62
N MET A 313 10.39 3.98 -17.46
CA MET A 313 11.18 5.15 -17.08
C MET A 313 11.23 6.22 -18.18
N ASP A 314 11.30 5.83 -19.45
CA ASP A 314 11.26 6.73 -20.60
C ASP A 314 9.89 7.38 -20.76
N SER A 315 8.82 6.62 -20.52
CA SER A 315 7.43 7.12 -20.48
C SER A 315 7.27 8.19 -19.40
N TYR A 316 7.80 7.97 -18.19
CA TYR A 316 7.83 9.00 -17.16
C TYR A 316 8.77 10.17 -17.50
N GLY A 317 9.90 9.91 -18.17
CA GLY A 317 10.88 10.91 -18.60
C GLY A 317 11.79 11.46 -17.48
N ASN A 318 12.69 12.38 -17.83
CA ASN A 318 13.62 12.99 -16.88
C ASN A 318 12.96 14.13 -16.07
N HIS A 319 12.12 13.76 -15.11
CA HIS A 319 11.49 14.69 -14.17
C HIS A 319 11.61 14.17 -12.73
N PRO A 320 11.65 15.06 -11.73
CA PRO A 320 11.50 14.63 -10.35
C PRO A 320 10.06 14.17 -10.09
N GLY A 321 9.86 13.31 -9.08
CA GLY A 321 8.52 12.86 -8.72
C GLY A 321 8.16 11.44 -9.13
N HIS A 322 9.13 10.61 -9.55
CA HIS A 322 8.91 9.19 -9.85
C HIS A 322 9.49 8.30 -8.76
N VAL A 323 8.65 7.42 -8.23
CA VAL A 323 9.09 6.22 -7.50
C VAL A 323 8.76 5.01 -8.37
N PHE A 324 9.78 4.26 -8.79
CA PHE A 324 9.52 3.04 -9.54
C PHE A 324 8.89 2.00 -8.62
N ASN A 325 7.86 1.33 -9.10
CA ASN A 325 7.28 0.16 -8.47
C ASN A 325 6.61 -0.70 -9.55
N LEU A 326 6.21 -1.91 -9.18
CA LEU A 326 5.22 -2.65 -9.94
C LEU A 326 3.84 -1.96 -9.82
N GLY A 327 2.92 -2.24 -10.73
CA GLY A 327 1.53 -1.79 -10.68
C GLY A 327 0.63 -2.66 -9.80
N HIS A 328 1.13 -3.79 -9.29
CA HIS A 328 0.51 -4.61 -8.24
C HIS A 328 1.59 -5.45 -7.54
N GLY A 329 1.23 -6.18 -6.49
CA GLY A 329 2.18 -7.04 -5.79
C GLY A 329 2.74 -8.18 -6.65
N ILE A 330 4.02 -8.50 -6.43
CA ILE A 330 4.74 -9.63 -7.04
C ILE A 330 4.05 -10.98 -6.76
N THR A 331 4.14 -11.93 -7.69
CA THR A 331 3.51 -13.25 -7.55
C THR A 331 4.50 -14.32 -7.04
N PRO A 332 4.02 -15.40 -6.38
CA PRO A 332 4.88 -16.41 -5.74
C PRO A 332 5.85 -17.14 -6.67
N GLU A 333 5.56 -17.19 -7.97
CA GLU A 333 6.31 -17.96 -8.97
C GLU A 333 7.52 -17.19 -9.53
N VAL A 334 7.67 -15.92 -9.17
CA VAL A 334 8.79 -15.09 -9.65
C VAL A 334 10.09 -15.55 -9.01
N GLU A 335 11.16 -15.63 -9.80
CA GLU A 335 12.49 -15.93 -9.29
C GLU A 335 13.12 -14.68 -8.62
N PRO A 336 13.74 -14.80 -7.43
CA PRO A 336 14.40 -13.66 -6.77
C PRO A 336 15.44 -12.94 -7.65
N GLU A 337 16.15 -13.66 -8.52
CA GLU A 337 17.14 -13.08 -9.44
C GLU A 337 16.51 -12.10 -10.43
N HIS A 338 15.24 -12.31 -10.83
CA HIS A 338 14.53 -11.36 -11.69
C HIS A 338 14.24 -10.05 -10.96
N VAL A 339 13.98 -10.10 -9.65
CA VAL A 339 13.82 -8.89 -8.82
C VAL A 339 15.14 -8.14 -8.70
N LYS A 340 16.27 -8.85 -8.58
CA LYS A 340 17.60 -8.23 -8.63
C LYS A 340 17.82 -7.50 -9.96
N VAL A 341 17.51 -8.14 -11.09
CA VAL A 341 17.62 -7.50 -12.43
C VAL A 341 16.77 -6.23 -12.51
N LEU A 342 15.53 -6.27 -12.00
CA LEU A 342 14.64 -5.12 -11.95
C LEU A 342 15.26 -3.95 -11.14
N VAL A 343 15.70 -4.21 -9.91
CA VAL A 343 16.25 -3.18 -9.01
C VAL A 343 17.53 -2.57 -9.60
N ASP A 344 18.46 -3.42 -10.01
CA ASP A 344 19.75 -3.00 -10.59
C ASP A 344 19.53 -2.14 -11.84
N GLU A 345 18.59 -2.51 -12.72
CA GLU A 345 18.31 -1.78 -13.95
C GLU A 345 17.65 -0.43 -13.68
N VAL A 346 16.68 -0.35 -12.76
CA VAL A 346 16.04 0.92 -12.40
C VAL A 346 17.07 1.92 -11.90
N HIS A 347 17.99 1.47 -11.06
CA HIS A 347 19.07 2.31 -10.57
C HIS A 347 20.07 2.70 -11.65
N ALA A 348 20.50 1.75 -12.48
CA ALA A 348 21.50 2.00 -13.53
C ALA A 348 20.97 2.93 -14.61
N TYR A 349 19.75 2.66 -15.11
CA TYR A 349 19.11 3.50 -16.11
C TYR A 349 18.68 4.84 -15.52
N GLY A 350 18.18 4.86 -14.28
CA GLY A 350 17.81 6.09 -13.58
C GLY A 350 18.96 7.07 -13.39
N ARG A 351 20.19 6.58 -13.19
CA ARG A 351 21.41 7.43 -13.17
C ARG A 351 21.73 7.98 -14.55
N THR A 352 21.45 7.23 -15.61
CA THR A 352 21.67 7.67 -16.99
C THR A 352 20.65 8.75 -17.37
N LEU A 353 19.38 8.56 -17.01
CA LEU A 353 18.29 9.47 -17.32
C LEU A 353 18.42 10.84 -16.63
N ARG A 354 19.11 10.90 -15.48
CA ARG A 354 19.31 12.12 -14.67
C ARG A 354 20.62 12.87 -14.93
N ARG A 355 21.52 12.27 -15.70
CA ARG A 355 22.69 13.00 -16.24
C ARG A 355 22.21 13.97 -17.30
#